data_AF-A0A4R3YIV7-F1
#
_entry.id   AF-A0A4R3YIV7-F1
#
_cell.length_a   1.000
_cell.length_b   1.000
_cell.length_c   1.000
_cell.angle_alpha   90.00
_cell.angle_beta   90.00
_cell.angle_gamma   90.00
#
_symmetry.space_group_name_H-M   'P 1'
#
loop_
_entity.id
_entity.type
_entity.pdbx_description
1 polymer ?
#
loop_
_entity_poly.entity_id
_entity_poly.type
_entity_poly.pdbx_seq_one_letter_code
_entity_poly.pdbx_strand_id
1 'polypeptide(L)'
;MSEEVTRTTQTTLQTALGNWLQGAEPNAFITYSFRRAVSYDMACKTFGSHAYKLKCHFFGRNSKRRLAMIPVIEKYYAGKSYGALETDSEGIHIHCLIHLPEQPKDHMELIRETWISANPACGDPLVYCPNSDEWFKEIRTDDTANILINYALKTCTRDTESVLWKFVSLGQ
;
A
#
# COMPACT_ATOMS: atom_id res chain seq x y z
N MET A 1 19.69 -7.59 -36.10
CA MET A 1 19.01 -8.11 -34.89
C MET A 1 18.13 -6.98 -34.39
N SER A 2 16.83 -7.08 -34.68
CA SER A 2 15.85 -6.05 -34.35
C SER A 2 15.42 -6.25 -32.90
N GLU A 3 15.62 -5.25 -32.05
CA GLU A 3 15.05 -5.23 -30.71
C GLU A 3 13.53 -5.17 -30.84
N GLU A 4 12.84 -6.28 -30.55
CA GLU A 4 11.40 -6.27 -30.29
C GLU A 4 11.16 -5.50 -28.99
N VAL A 5 10.92 -4.19 -29.13
CA VAL A 5 10.29 -3.39 -28.09
C VAL A 5 8.89 -3.95 -27.90
N THR A 6 8.73 -4.84 -26.93
CA THR A 6 7.43 -5.37 -26.53
C THR A 6 6.62 -4.19 -25.96
N ARG A 7 5.82 -3.56 -26.82
CA ARG A 7 4.81 -2.58 -26.39
C ARG A 7 3.81 -3.32 -25.51
N THR A 8 4.07 -3.28 -24.20
CA THR A 8 3.15 -3.83 -23.21
C THR A 8 1.91 -2.94 -23.26
N THR A 9 0.84 -3.45 -23.86
CA THR A 9 -0.41 -2.68 -24.00
C THR A 9 -0.98 -2.56 -22.59
N GLN A 10 -1.02 -1.33 -22.04
CA GLN A 10 -1.63 -1.09 -20.74
C GLN A 10 -3.11 -1.47 -20.81
N THR A 11 -3.59 -2.19 -19.78
CA THR A 11 -5.02 -2.52 -19.68
C THR A 11 -5.83 -1.28 -19.37
N THR A 12 -7.11 -1.24 -19.77
CA THR A 12 -8.05 -0.14 -19.42
C THR A 12 -8.07 0.15 -17.91
N LEU A 13 -7.92 -0.89 -17.09
CA LEU A 13 -7.87 -0.78 -15.63
C LEU A 13 -6.60 -0.06 -15.15
N GLN A 14 -5.45 -0.34 -15.76
CA GLN A 14 -4.20 0.37 -15.46
C GLN A 14 -4.24 1.81 -15.93
N THR A 15 -4.84 2.09 -17.09
CA THR A 15 -5.02 3.47 -17.55
C THR A 15 -5.95 4.25 -16.62
N ALA A 16 -7.08 3.66 -16.21
CA ALA A 16 -7.99 4.29 -15.25
C ALA A 16 -7.32 4.53 -13.89
N LEU A 17 -6.53 3.57 -13.40
CA LEU A 17 -5.78 3.70 -12.15
C LEU A 17 -4.67 4.75 -12.24
N GLY A 18 -3.93 4.78 -13.36
CA GLY A 18 -2.90 5.78 -13.61
C GLY A 18 -3.48 7.19 -13.63
N ASN A 19 -4.59 7.38 -14.34
CA ASN A 19 -5.30 8.66 -14.37
C ASN A 19 -5.81 9.06 -12.98
N TRP A 20 -6.34 8.10 -12.21
CA TRP A 20 -6.76 8.35 -10.84
C TRP A 20 -5.59 8.74 -9.94
N LEU A 21 -4.46 8.02 -10.03
CA LEU A 21 -3.25 8.30 -9.25
C LEU A 21 -2.71 9.70 -9.51
N GLN A 22 -2.76 10.14 -10.76
CA GLN A 22 -2.39 11.50 -11.15
C GLN A 22 -3.34 12.55 -10.55
N GLY A 23 -4.65 12.28 -10.54
CA GLY A 23 -5.64 13.21 -9.97
C GLY A 23 -5.79 13.17 -8.45
N ALA A 24 -5.43 12.05 -7.80
CA ALA A 24 -5.53 11.87 -6.36
C ALA A 24 -4.35 12.46 -5.59
N GLU A 25 -3.26 12.83 -6.29
CA GLU A 25 -2.06 13.47 -5.74
C GLU A 25 -1.60 12.80 -4.43
N PRO A 26 -1.26 11.49 -4.44
CA PRO A 26 -0.82 10.81 -3.22
C PRO A 26 0.40 11.53 -2.64
N ASN A 27 0.35 11.84 -1.36
CA ASN A 27 1.42 12.53 -0.65
C ASN A 27 2.22 11.61 0.29
N ALA A 28 1.85 10.33 0.37
CA ALA A 28 2.60 9.33 1.12
C ALA A 28 2.55 7.94 0.48
N PHE A 29 3.62 7.19 0.71
CA PHE A 29 3.76 5.77 0.40
C PHE A 29 4.08 5.02 1.68
N ILE A 30 3.29 3.99 1.97
CA ILE A 30 3.36 3.25 3.24
C ILE A 30 3.56 1.77 2.95
N THR A 31 4.51 1.14 3.64
CA THR A 31 4.73 -0.30 3.62
C THR A 31 4.24 -0.92 4.93
N TYR A 32 3.30 -1.84 4.83
CA TYR A 32 2.74 -2.58 5.95
C TYR A 32 3.26 -4.02 5.96
N SER A 33 3.92 -4.39 7.05
CA SER A 33 4.47 -5.73 7.27
C SER A 33 3.68 -6.50 8.33
N PHE A 34 3.71 -7.82 8.23
CA PHE A 34 3.18 -8.73 9.26
C PHE A 34 4.33 -9.36 10.05
N ARG A 35 4.06 -9.78 11.29
CA ARG A 35 5.04 -10.48 12.16
C ARG A 35 5.39 -11.88 11.67
N ARG A 36 4.60 -12.41 10.73
CA ARG A 36 4.71 -13.75 10.15
C ARG A 36 4.01 -13.75 8.79
N ALA A 37 4.23 -14.80 8.01
CA ALA A 37 3.46 -15.07 6.81
C ALA A 37 1.94 -15.07 7.10
N VAL A 38 1.17 -14.44 6.22
CA VAL A 38 -0.30 -14.39 6.29
C VAL A 38 -0.90 -14.67 4.92
N SER A 39 -2.12 -15.21 4.91
CA SER A 39 -2.88 -15.42 3.68
C SER A 39 -3.40 -14.10 3.11
N TYR A 40 -3.71 -14.12 1.82
CA TYR A 40 -4.34 -12.99 1.12
C TYR A 40 -5.60 -12.49 1.83
N ASP A 41 -6.50 -13.39 2.20
CA ASP A 41 -7.75 -13.06 2.89
C ASP A 41 -7.52 -12.40 4.24
N MET A 42 -6.51 -12.86 4.98
CA MET A 42 -6.13 -12.26 6.26
C MET A 42 -5.56 -10.85 6.04
N ALA A 43 -4.70 -10.67 5.05
CA ALA A 43 -4.15 -9.36 4.68
C ALA A 43 -5.27 -8.38 4.28
N CYS A 44 -6.18 -8.84 3.43
CA CYS A 44 -7.40 -8.17 3.00
C CYS A 44 -8.27 -7.67 4.16
N LYS A 45 -8.54 -8.53 5.15
CA LYS A 45 -9.40 -8.22 6.31
C LYS A 45 -8.69 -7.26 7.26
N THR A 46 -7.41 -7.49 7.49
CA THR A 46 -6.58 -6.67 8.38
C THR A 46 -6.45 -5.25 7.84
N PHE A 47 -6.10 -5.11 6.56
CA PHE A 47 -6.01 -3.81 5.92
C PHE A 47 -7.35 -3.06 5.92
N GLY A 48 -8.48 -3.76 5.77
CA GLY A 48 -9.80 -3.14 5.86
C GLY A 48 -10.13 -2.58 7.24
N SER A 49 -9.78 -3.30 8.31
CA SER A 49 -9.90 -2.82 9.69
C SER A 49 -9.03 -1.58 9.93
N HIS A 50 -7.78 -1.64 9.47
CA HIS A 50 -6.84 -0.51 9.51
C HIS A 50 -7.39 0.72 8.77
N ALA A 51 -7.74 0.57 7.49
CA ALA A 51 -8.26 1.65 6.66
C ALA A 51 -9.54 2.27 7.24
N TYR A 52 -10.43 1.45 7.83
CA TYR A 52 -11.62 1.94 8.51
C TYR A 52 -11.28 2.80 9.72
N LYS A 53 -10.37 2.33 10.59
CA LYS A 53 -9.92 3.10 11.77
C LYS A 53 -9.27 4.42 11.33
N LEU A 54 -8.34 4.35 10.38
CA LEU A 54 -7.66 5.53 9.85
C LEU A 54 -8.66 6.55 9.30
N LYS A 55 -9.62 6.10 8.48
CA LYS A 55 -10.72 6.94 7.98
C LYS A 55 -11.56 7.54 9.12
N CYS A 56 -11.81 6.80 10.19
CA CYS A 56 -12.57 7.31 11.34
C CYS A 56 -11.80 8.37 12.12
N HIS A 57 -10.47 8.26 12.21
CA HIS A 57 -9.63 9.29 12.82
C HIS A 57 -9.68 10.60 12.01
N PHE A 58 -9.53 10.52 10.68
CA PHE A 58 -9.52 11.73 9.85
C PHE A 58 -10.89 12.39 9.67
N PHE A 59 -11.97 11.61 9.52
CA PHE A 59 -13.27 12.16 9.11
C PHE A 59 -14.40 11.88 10.12
N GLY A 60 -14.13 11.16 11.20
CA GLY A 60 -15.15 10.73 12.15
C GLY A 60 -15.87 9.43 11.74
N ARG A 61 -16.42 8.74 12.74
CA ARG A 61 -17.04 7.41 12.60
C ARG A 61 -18.20 7.39 11.60
N ASN A 62 -19.03 8.43 11.62
CA ASN A 62 -20.25 8.51 10.80
C ASN A 62 -20.04 9.12 9.41
N SER A 63 -18.83 9.59 9.09
CA SER A 63 -18.58 10.21 7.78
C SER A 63 -18.65 9.20 6.64
N LYS A 64 -19.18 9.61 5.48
CA LYS A 64 -19.16 8.81 4.25
C LYS A 64 -17.88 9.01 3.44
N ARG A 65 -17.03 9.98 3.82
CA ARG A 65 -15.76 10.27 3.14
C ARG A 65 -14.84 9.06 3.20
N ARG A 66 -14.10 8.82 2.12
CA ARG A 66 -13.07 7.79 1.99
C ARG A 66 -11.72 8.47 1.85
N LEU A 67 -10.68 7.82 2.37
CA LEU A 67 -9.31 8.21 2.06
C LEU A 67 -8.98 7.72 0.65
N ALA A 68 -8.42 8.61 -0.17
CA ALA A 68 -7.90 8.24 -1.46
C ALA A 68 -6.64 7.40 -1.26
N MET A 69 -6.71 6.11 -1.60
CA MET A 69 -5.58 5.18 -1.47
C MET A 69 -5.57 4.08 -2.52
N ILE A 70 -4.38 3.57 -2.83
CA ILE A 70 -4.14 2.36 -3.63
C ILE A 70 -3.21 1.42 -2.85
N PRO A 71 -3.80 0.42 -2.17
CA PRO A 71 -3.07 -0.72 -1.61
C PRO A 71 -2.74 -1.79 -2.66
N VAL A 72 -1.46 -2.09 -2.77
CA VAL A 72 -0.83 -3.11 -3.61
C VAL A 72 -0.28 -4.20 -2.70
N ILE A 73 -0.60 -5.45 -3.01
CA ILE A 73 -0.08 -6.64 -2.34
C ILE A 73 1.17 -7.12 -3.08
N GLU A 74 2.24 -7.32 -2.33
CA GLU A 74 3.45 -7.98 -2.79
C GLU A 74 3.62 -9.30 -2.03
N LYS A 75 3.77 -10.42 -2.76
CA LYS A 75 4.13 -11.71 -2.19
C LYS A 75 5.66 -11.80 -2.15
N TYR A 76 6.23 -12.22 -1.02
CA TYR A 76 7.65 -12.60 -0.93
C TYR A 76 7.77 -14.11 -0.77
N TYR A 77 8.85 -14.67 -1.32
CA TYR A 77 9.11 -16.10 -1.34
C TYR A 77 10.05 -16.51 -0.19
N ALA A 78 9.88 -17.73 0.33
CA ALA A 78 10.71 -18.29 1.39
C ALA A 78 12.21 -18.19 1.05
N GLY A 79 13.04 -17.90 2.06
CA GLY A 79 14.49 -17.75 1.89
C GLY A 79 14.95 -16.37 1.40
N LYS A 80 14.03 -15.42 1.17
CA LYS A 80 14.37 -13.99 1.06
C LYS A 80 14.22 -13.33 2.42
N SER A 81 15.32 -12.75 2.93
CA SER A 81 15.25 -11.89 4.11
C SER A 81 14.50 -10.60 3.75
N TYR A 82 13.46 -10.31 4.50
CA TYR A 82 12.74 -9.04 4.44
C TYR A 82 12.84 -8.39 5.84
N GLY A 83 13.96 -7.70 6.08
CA GLY A 83 14.26 -7.07 7.36
C GLY A 83 14.61 -8.07 8.45
N ALA A 84 14.10 -7.85 9.67
CA ALA A 84 14.39 -8.72 10.82
C ALA A 84 13.71 -10.10 10.77
N LEU A 85 12.91 -10.37 9.72
CA LEU A 85 12.29 -11.67 9.53
C LEU A 85 13.18 -12.54 8.62
N GLU A 86 13.85 -13.51 9.23
CA GLU A 86 14.15 -14.77 8.54
C GLU A 86 12.80 -15.46 8.31
N THR A 87 12.30 -15.40 7.07
CA THR A 87 11.03 -16.02 6.72
C THR A 87 11.26 -17.41 6.14
N ASP A 88 11.00 -18.43 6.97
CA ASP A 88 10.98 -19.84 6.57
C ASP A 88 9.82 -20.17 5.61
N SER A 89 8.96 -19.18 5.30
CA SER A 89 7.72 -19.34 4.56
C SER A 89 7.38 -18.11 3.72
N GLU A 90 6.71 -18.32 2.59
CA GLU A 90 6.15 -17.25 1.74
C GLU A 90 5.17 -16.37 2.52
N GLY A 91 5.17 -15.05 2.27
CA GLY A 91 4.27 -14.13 2.95
C GLY A 91 3.88 -12.93 2.11
N ILE A 92 3.16 -11.98 2.72
CA ILE A 92 2.55 -10.84 2.04
C ILE A 92 2.95 -9.54 2.72
N HIS A 93 3.35 -8.54 1.92
CA HIS A 93 3.41 -7.14 2.30
C HIS A 93 2.36 -6.33 1.56
N ILE A 94 1.96 -5.20 2.14
CA ILE A 94 1.04 -4.25 1.51
C ILE A 94 1.76 -2.92 1.34
N HIS A 95 1.91 -2.47 0.11
CA HIS A 95 2.38 -1.13 -0.23
C HIS A 95 1.18 -0.25 -0.55
N CYS A 96 1.07 0.92 0.07
CA CYS A 96 -0.09 1.78 -0.10
C CYS A 96 0.34 3.18 -0.49
N LEU A 97 -0.07 3.61 -1.68
CA LEU A 97 -0.11 5.02 -2.04
C LEU A 97 -1.35 5.63 -1.40
N ILE A 98 -1.20 6.77 -0.72
CA ILE A 98 -2.31 7.42 -0.03
C ILE A 98 -2.18 8.94 -0.10
N HIS A 99 -3.33 9.61 -0.16
CA HIS A 99 -3.44 11.04 0.11
C HIS A 99 -3.89 11.26 1.56
N LEU A 100 -2.97 11.69 2.40
CA LEU A 100 -3.21 12.00 3.81
C LEU A 100 -3.67 13.47 3.94
N PRO A 101 -4.80 13.74 4.63
CA PRO A 101 -5.20 15.11 4.98
C PRO A 101 -4.12 15.86 5.76
N GLU A 102 -4.09 17.20 5.73
CA GLU A 102 -3.07 18.01 6.42
C GLU A 102 -3.04 17.86 7.97
N GLN A 103 -4.08 17.28 8.56
CA GLN A 103 -4.15 16.97 10.00
C GLN A 103 -4.53 15.51 10.22
N PRO A 104 -3.96 14.81 11.23
CA PRO A 104 -3.05 15.33 12.26
C PRO A 104 -1.60 15.46 11.79
N LYS A 105 -0.78 16.25 12.51
CA LYS A 105 0.64 16.43 12.16
C LYS A 105 1.48 15.16 12.28
N ASP A 106 1.08 14.21 13.13
CA ASP A 106 1.79 12.94 13.30
C ASP A 106 1.08 11.79 12.58
N HIS A 107 1.22 11.79 11.25
CA HIS A 107 0.69 10.71 10.42
C HIS A 107 1.36 9.37 10.71
N MET A 108 2.66 9.38 10.97
CA MET A 108 3.43 8.16 11.18
C MET A 108 2.90 7.40 12.40
N GLU A 109 2.79 8.06 13.56
CA GLU A 109 2.33 7.36 14.76
C GLU A 109 0.87 6.92 14.62
N LEU A 110 0.00 7.75 14.05
CA LEU A 110 -1.40 7.37 13.82
C LEU A 110 -1.52 6.12 12.93
N ILE A 111 -0.77 6.07 11.82
CA ILE A 111 -0.79 4.94 10.89
C ILE A 111 -0.24 3.69 11.58
N ARG A 112 0.84 3.83 12.35
CA ARG A 112 1.45 2.75 13.11
C ARG A 112 0.49 2.16 14.14
N GLU A 113 -0.13 2.99 14.96
CA GLU A 113 -1.10 2.57 15.99
C GLU A 113 -2.33 1.89 15.38
N THR A 114 -2.89 2.47 14.31
CA THR A 114 -4.04 1.90 13.62
C THR A 114 -3.71 0.56 12.95
N TRP A 115 -2.49 0.41 12.43
CA TRP A 115 -2.00 -0.85 11.87
C TRP A 115 -1.81 -1.92 12.93
N ILE A 116 -1.03 -1.63 13.98
CA ILE A 116 -0.73 -2.59 15.05
C ILE A 116 -2.01 -3.06 15.75
N SER A 117 -2.98 -2.16 15.92
CA SER A 117 -4.27 -2.50 16.53
C SER A 117 -5.24 -3.21 15.58
N ALA A 118 -4.95 -3.32 14.28
CA ALA A 118 -5.86 -3.93 13.32
C ALA A 118 -5.93 -5.46 13.46
N ASN A 119 -4.81 -6.10 13.80
CA ASN A 119 -4.71 -7.55 14.02
C ASN A 119 -3.45 -7.89 14.84
N PRO A 120 -3.46 -8.88 15.74
CA PRO A 120 -2.25 -9.34 16.44
C PRO A 120 -1.10 -9.80 15.53
N ALA A 121 -1.39 -10.17 14.28
CA ALA A 121 -0.39 -10.52 13.28
C ALA A 121 0.33 -9.31 12.67
N CYS A 122 -0.14 -8.08 12.88
CA CYS A 122 0.48 -6.87 12.33
C CYS A 122 1.87 -6.64 12.94
N GLY A 123 2.88 -6.50 12.08
CA GLY A 123 4.23 -6.14 12.47
C GLY A 123 4.30 -4.66 12.80
N ASP A 124 4.96 -4.30 13.91
CA ASP A 124 5.35 -2.93 14.16
C ASP A 124 6.33 -2.49 13.05
N PRO A 125 6.03 -1.47 12.23
CA PRO A 125 6.91 -1.04 11.16
C PRO A 125 8.31 -0.63 11.63
N LEU A 126 8.46 -0.20 12.90
CA LEU A 126 9.77 0.13 13.47
C LEU A 126 10.65 -1.10 13.75
N VAL A 127 10.07 -2.30 13.74
CA VAL A 127 10.77 -3.57 14.02
C VAL A 127 10.79 -4.48 12.78
N TYR A 128 9.68 -4.52 12.04
CA TYR A 128 9.42 -5.48 10.98
C TYR A 128 9.50 -4.86 9.56
N CYS A 129 10.01 -3.64 9.43
CA CYS A 129 10.41 -3.08 8.14
C CYS A 129 11.94 -3.23 7.94
N PRO A 130 12.42 -3.70 6.77
CA PRO A 130 13.85 -3.86 6.51
C PRO A 130 14.68 -2.59 6.68
N ASN A 131 14.07 -1.46 6.33
CA ASN A 131 14.62 -0.14 6.54
C ASN A 131 13.57 0.61 7.36
N SER A 132 13.77 0.72 8.68
CA SER A 132 12.82 1.35 9.63
C SER A 132 12.42 2.78 9.24
N ASP A 133 13.21 3.43 8.39
CA ASP A 133 12.96 4.79 7.93
C ASP A 133 12.21 4.81 6.59
N GLU A 134 12.02 3.65 5.94
CA GLU A 134 11.41 3.55 4.61
C GLU A 134 9.98 3.01 4.61
N TRP A 135 9.45 2.55 5.76
CA TRP A 135 8.07 2.08 5.81
C TRP A 135 7.07 3.22 5.58
N PHE A 136 7.47 4.47 5.81
CA PHE A 136 6.70 5.67 5.52
C PHE A 136 7.56 6.63 4.70
N LYS A 137 7.13 6.95 3.48
CA LYS A 137 7.81 7.91 2.59
C LYS A 137 6.84 9.00 2.20
N GLU A 138 7.20 10.25 2.46
CA GLU A 138 6.48 11.40 1.92
C GLU A 138 6.80 11.56 0.42
N ILE A 139 5.77 11.85 -0.36
CA ILE A 139 5.88 12.10 -1.79
C ILE A 139 5.92 13.62 -1.96
N ARG A 140 7.13 14.16 -2.12
CA ARG A 140 7.38 15.62 -2.18
C ARG A 140 7.64 16.14 -3.60
N THR A 141 7.87 15.24 -4.56
CA THR A 141 8.21 15.59 -5.94
C THR A 141 7.45 14.73 -6.93
N ASP A 142 7.18 15.31 -8.10
CA ASP A 142 6.51 14.61 -9.21
C ASP A 142 7.29 13.38 -9.67
N ASP A 143 8.63 13.44 -9.66
CA ASP A 143 9.49 12.31 -9.99
C ASP A 143 9.27 11.12 -9.03
N THR A 144 9.18 11.40 -7.73
CA THR A 144 8.92 10.38 -6.71
C THR A 144 7.52 9.80 -6.89
N ALA A 145 6.53 10.65 -7.15
CA ALA A 145 5.16 10.22 -7.44
C ALA A 145 5.14 9.29 -8.66
N ASN A 146 5.78 9.69 -9.76
CA ASN A 146 5.84 8.92 -11.00
C ASN A 146 6.51 7.55 -10.82
N ILE A 147 7.61 7.47 -10.05
CA ILE A 147 8.28 6.20 -9.76
C ILE A 147 7.33 5.24 -9.02
N LEU A 148 6.66 5.73 -7.98
CA LEU A 148 5.80 4.90 -7.13
C LEU A 148 4.48 4.52 -7.83
N ILE A 149 3.92 5.42 -8.64
CA ILE A 149 2.77 5.16 -9.52
C ILE A 149 3.14 4.04 -10.51
N ASN A 150 4.29 4.16 -11.17
CA ASN A 150 4.75 3.13 -12.11
C ASN A 150 5.02 1.79 -11.41
N TYR A 151 5.54 1.80 -10.18
CA TYR A 151 5.67 0.59 -9.36
C TYR A 151 4.30 -0.07 -9.09
N ALA A 152 3.31 0.70 -8.66
CA ALA A 152 1.95 0.19 -8.43
C ALA A 152 1.35 -0.40 -9.73
N LEU A 153 1.46 0.33 -10.85
CA LEU A 153 0.95 -0.10 -12.15
C LEU A 153 1.63 -1.36 -12.70
N LYS A 154 2.95 -1.53 -12.48
CA LYS A 154 3.67 -2.76 -12.82
C LYS A 154 3.24 -3.96 -11.99
N THR A 155 2.82 -3.73 -10.75
CA THR A 155 2.32 -4.80 -9.88
C THR A 155 0.90 -5.21 -10.28
N CYS A 156 0.12 -4.27 -10.85
CA CYS A 156 -1.23 -4.53 -11.38
C CYS A 156 -1.26 -5.45 -12.62
N THR A 157 -0.21 -5.49 -13.47
CA THR A 157 -0.19 -6.38 -14.65
C THR A 157 0.01 -7.84 -14.30
N ARG A 158 0.52 -8.15 -13.09
CA ARG A 158 1.08 -9.47 -12.79
C ARG A 158 0.15 -10.42 -12.06
N ASP A 159 -0.95 -9.94 -11.49
CA ASP A 159 -2.10 -10.73 -11.04
C ASP A 159 -3.21 -9.74 -10.67
N THR A 160 -4.46 -9.99 -11.05
CA THR A 160 -5.62 -9.20 -10.59
C THR A 160 -5.77 -9.21 -9.06
N GLU A 161 -5.17 -10.20 -8.40
CA GLU A 161 -5.13 -10.36 -6.95
C GLU A 161 -4.21 -9.33 -6.26
N SER A 162 -3.18 -8.82 -6.94
CA SER A 162 -2.10 -8.03 -6.33
C SER A 162 -2.48 -6.59 -5.97
N VAL A 163 -3.73 -6.18 -6.16
CA VAL A 163 -4.24 -4.88 -5.70
C VAL A 163 -5.54 -5.11 -4.95
N LEU A 164 -5.67 -4.49 -3.77
CA LEU A 164 -6.91 -4.59 -3.00
C LEU A 164 -7.96 -3.61 -3.54
N TRP A 165 -8.48 -3.91 -4.73
CA TRP A 165 -9.43 -3.08 -5.48
C TRP A 165 -10.62 -2.56 -4.68
N LYS A 166 -11.09 -3.34 -3.70
CA LYS A 166 -12.20 -2.96 -2.80
C LYS A 166 -11.93 -1.70 -1.97
N PHE A 167 -10.67 -1.30 -1.82
CA PHE A 167 -10.26 -0.10 -1.08
C PHE A 167 -9.84 1.05 -1.99
N VAL A 168 -9.70 0.81 -3.29
CA VAL A 168 -9.43 1.87 -4.26
C VAL A 168 -10.65 2.78 -4.33
N SER A 169 -10.48 4.02 -3.91
CA SER A 169 -11.54 5.03 -3.93
C SER A 169 -11.38 5.90 -5.15
N LEU A 170 -12.00 5.53 -6.28
CA LEU A 170 -11.85 6.21 -7.58
C LEU A 170 -12.41 7.66 -7.65
N GLY A 171 -12.68 8.30 -6.51
CA GLY A 171 -13.39 9.57 -6.44
C GLY A 171 -14.89 9.39 -6.66
N GLN A 172 -15.69 10.07 -5.84
CA GLN A 172 -17.06 10.46 -6.16
C GLN A 172 -17.08 11.98 -6.15
#